data_AF-A0A531KGA9-F1
#
_entry.id   AF-A0A531KGA9-F1
#
_cell.length_a   1.000
_cell.length_b   1.000
_cell.length_c   1.000
_cell.angle_alpha   90.00
_cell.angle_beta   90.00
_cell.angle_gamma   90.00
#
_symmetry.space_group_name_H-M   'P 1'
#
loop_
_entity.id
_entity.type
_entity.pdbx_description
1 polymer ?
#
loop_
_entity_poly.entity_id
_entity_poly.type
_entity_poly.pdbx_seq_one_letter_code
_entity_poly.pdbx_strand_id
1 'polypeptide(L)' 'MKVLTANRLADGEAVWYANGGWAETIDNADVAHDKVAEDRLEAIGATASANNQVVDVNLIDVTVANG' A
#
# COMPACT_ATOMS: atom_id res chain seq x y z
N MET A 1 6.08 -6.81 -9.77
CA MET A 1 4.94 -5.90 -9.47
C MET A 1 4.91 -5.74 -7.98
N LYS A 2 4.66 -4.54 -7.48
CA LYS A 2 4.58 -4.30 -6.04
C LYS A 2 3.28 -3.63 -5.66
N VAL A 3 2.86 -3.83 -4.42
CA VAL A 3 1.76 -3.09 -3.81
C VAL A 3 2.22 -2.48 -2.50
N LEU A 4 1.60 -1.37 -2.11
CA LEU A 4 1.85 -0.72 -0.82
C LEU A 4 0.95 -1.33 0.25
N THR A 5 1.55 -1.79 1.33
CA THR A 5 0.86 -2.28 2.52
C THR A 5 1.36 -1.55 3.77
N ALA A 6 0.53 -1.51 4.80
CA ALA A 6 0.85 -0.96 6.10
C ALA A 6 -0.11 -1.50 7.16
N ASN A 7 0.13 -1.21 8.44
CA ASN A 7 -0.84 -1.42 9.51
C ASN A 7 -1.52 -0.10 9.86
N ARG A 8 -2.86 -0.07 9.86
CA ARG A 8 -3.65 1.10 10.24
C ARG A 8 -3.44 1.42 11.71
N LEU A 9 -3.13 2.67 12.03
CA LEU A 9 -2.74 3.03 13.40
C LEU A 9 -3.89 2.87 14.42
N ALA A 10 -5.14 3.03 13.97
CA ALA A 10 -6.31 3.03 14.84
C ALA A 10 -6.60 1.67 15.49
N ASP A 11 -6.34 0.57 14.76
CA ASP A 11 -6.76 -0.78 15.14
C ASP A 11 -5.74 -1.87 14.79
N GLY A 12 -4.62 -1.52 14.14
CA GLY A 12 -3.55 -2.44 13.77
C GLY A 12 -3.87 -3.31 12.56
N GLU A 13 -5.01 -3.12 11.90
CA GLU A 13 -5.39 -3.93 10.74
C GLU A 13 -4.41 -3.72 9.58
N ALA A 14 -4.05 -4.80 8.89
CA ALA A 14 -3.28 -4.70 7.66
C ALA A 14 -4.15 -4.07 6.57
N VAL A 15 -3.61 -3.07 5.87
CA VAL A 15 -4.32 -2.33 4.83
C VAL A 15 -3.45 -2.18 3.58
N TRP A 16 -4.10 -2.08 2.43
CA TRP A 16 -3.47 -2.00 1.11
C TRP A 16 -3.88 -0.70 0.44
N TYR A 17 -2.92 0.03 -0.15
CA TYR A 17 -3.26 1.28 -0.81
C TYR A 17 -4.02 1.02 -2.11
N ALA A 18 -5.17 1.67 -2.26
CA ALA A 18 -6.10 1.45 -3.35
C ALA A 18 -6.89 2.73 -3.61
N ASN A 19 -7.00 3.15 -4.87
CA ASN A 19 -7.91 4.21 -5.30
C ASN A 19 -7.81 5.52 -4.48
N GLY A 20 -6.61 5.91 -4.07
CA GLY A 20 -6.40 7.13 -3.30
C GLY A 20 -6.48 6.97 -1.77
N GLY A 21 -6.82 5.79 -1.26
CA GLY A 21 -6.99 5.51 0.17
C GLY A 21 -6.47 4.12 0.57
N TRP A 22 -6.94 3.62 1.71
CA TRP A 22 -6.56 2.33 2.27
C TRP A 22 -7.74 1.37 2.21
N ALA A 23 -7.55 0.22 1.58
CA ALA A 23 -8.51 -0.89 1.56
C ALA A 23 -8.12 -1.96 2.57
N GLU A 24 -9.10 -2.76 3.01
CA GLU A 24 -8.94 -3.90 3.93
C GLU A 24 -8.74 -5.23 3.19
N THR A 25 -8.67 -5.18 1.86
CA THR A 25 -8.42 -6.35 1.02
C THR A 25 -7.45 -5.99 -0.09
N ILE A 26 -6.55 -6.91 -0.41
CA ILE A 26 -5.51 -6.72 -1.45
C ILE A 26 -6.08 -6.65 -2.88
N ASP A 27 -7.27 -7.18 -3.13
CA ASP A 27 -7.85 -7.36 -4.48
C ASP A 27 -7.93 -6.06 -5.31
N ASN A 28 -8.05 -4.92 -4.64
CA ASN A 28 -8.17 -3.61 -5.29
C ASN A 28 -6.92 -2.74 -5.13
N ALA A 29 -5.80 -3.29 -4.66
CA ALA A 29 -4.59 -2.54 -4.43
C ALA A 29 -4.02 -1.93 -5.72
N ASP A 30 -3.56 -0.70 -5.65
CA ASP A 30 -2.82 -0.05 -6.72
C ASP A 30 -1.51 -0.83 -6.95
N VAL A 31 -1.33 -1.35 -8.17
CA VAL A 31 -0.15 -2.15 -8.53
C VAL A 31 0.91 -1.29 -9.20
N ALA A 32 2.10 -1.24 -8.62
CA ALA A 32 3.28 -0.68 -9.25
C ALA A 32 3.89 -1.66 -10.25
N HIS A 33 3.93 -1.25 -11.51
CA HIS A 33 4.51 -2.02 -12.62
C HIS A 33 5.93 -1.56 -12.99
N ASP A 34 6.37 -0.41 -12.49
CA ASP A 34 7.68 0.17 -12.75
C ASP A 34 8.18 0.99 -11.54
N LYS A 35 9.42 1.47 -11.63
CA LYS A 35 10.07 2.22 -10.56
C LYS A 35 9.39 3.57 -10.25
N VAL A 36 8.79 4.22 -11.25
CA VAL A 36 8.09 5.50 -11.05
C VAL A 36 6.83 5.29 -10.23
N ALA A 37 6.09 4.19 -10.49
CA ALA A 37 4.95 3.80 -9.69
C ALA A 37 5.35 3.37 -8.27
N GLU A 38 6.48 2.67 -8.11
CA GLU A 38 7.04 2.35 -6.78
C GLU A 38 7.35 3.64 -5.99
N ASP A 39 8.05 4.61 -6.60
CA ASP A 39 8.40 5.89 -5.97
C ASP A 39 7.16 6.69 -5.54
N ARG A 40 6.11 6.67 -6.38
CA ARG A 40 4.82 7.28 -6.03
C ARG A 40 4.21 6.64 -4.79
N LEU A 41 4.17 5.30 -4.73
CA LEU A 41 3.60 4.57 -3.60
C LEU A 41 4.42 4.77 -2.32
N GLU A 42 5.76 4.78 -2.41
CA GLU A 42 6.62 5.09 -1.26
C GLU A 42 6.34 6.48 -0.69
N ALA A 43 6.21 7.50 -1.54
CA ALA A 43 5.90 8.87 -1.12
C ALA A 43 4.52 8.98 -0.43
N ILE A 44 3.53 8.23 -0.94
CA ILE A 44 2.19 8.14 -0.34
C ILE A 44 2.28 7.51 1.05
N GLY A 45 2.96 6.37 1.16
CA GLY A 45 3.13 5.67 2.43
C GLY A 45 3.88 6.49 3.48
N ALA A 46 4.97 7.15 3.08
CA ALA A 46 5.72 8.06 3.95
C ALA A 46 4.85 9.22 4.47
N THR A 47 4.05 9.82 3.59
CA THR A 47 3.11 10.89 3.98
C THR A 47 2.04 10.37 4.94
N ALA A 48 1.47 9.20 4.67
CA ALA A 48 0.45 8.60 5.52
C ALA A 48 0.99 8.25 6.92
N SER A 49 2.23 7.75 6.98
CA SER A 49 2.91 7.49 8.25
C SER A 49 3.19 8.78 9.03
N ALA A 50 3.70 9.82 8.36
CA ALA A 50 3.90 11.15 8.98
C ALA A 50 2.60 11.77 9.51
N ASN A 51 1.47 11.45 8.88
CA ASN A 51 0.13 11.88 9.30
C ASN A 51 -0.51 10.97 10.37
N ASN A 52 0.23 10.02 10.95
CA ASN A 52 -0.27 9.05 11.93
C ASN A 52 -1.49 8.25 11.44
N GLN A 53 -1.55 7.94 10.15
CA GLN A 53 -2.62 7.11 9.59
C GLN A 53 -2.26 5.63 9.65
N VAL A 54 -0.98 5.33 9.41
CA VAL A 54 -0.47 3.96 9.31
C VAL A 54 0.95 3.85 9.87
N VAL A 55 1.37 2.63 10.20
CA VAL A 55 2.72 2.24 10.62
C VAL A 55 3.19 1.04 9.79
N ASP A 56 4.47 0.71 9.87
CA ASP A 56 5.08 -0.44 9.16
C ASP A 56 4.79 -0.46 7.65
N VAL A 57 4.85 0.73 7.04
CA VAL A 57 4.66 0.93 5.60
C VAL A 57 5.72 0.17 4.80
N ASN A 58 5.29 -0.61 3.82
CA ASN A 58 6.20 -1.39 2.98
C ASN A 58 5.67 -1.59 1.56
N LEU A 59 6.59 -1.72 0.61
CA LEU A 59 6.30 -2.25 -0.72
C LEU A 59 6.62 -3.76 -0.75
N ILE A 60 5.62 -4.56 -1.10
CA ILE A 60 5.79 -6.02 -1.20
C ILE A 60 5.64 -6.48 -2.63
N ASP A 61 6.46 -7.45 -3.04
CA ASP A 61 6.35 -8.09 -4.34
C ASP A 61 5.09 -8.96 -4.43
N VAL A 62 4.37 -8.84 -5.53
CA VAL A 62 3.16 -9.60 -5.82
C VAL A 62 3.20 -10.21 -7.22
N THR A 63 2.45 -11.30 -7.36
CA THR A 63 2.11 -11.91 -8.65
C THR A 63 0.60 -11.89 -8.79
N VAL A 64 0.08 -11.48 -9.95
CA VAL A 64 -1.35 -11.57 -10.24
C VAL A 64 -1.65 -13.00 -10.64
N ALA A 65 -2.45 -13.70 -9.82
CA ALA A 65 -2.99 -14.99 -10.19
C ALA A 65 -4.19 -14.76 -11.12
N ASN A 66 -4.13 -15.26 -12.35
CA ASN A 66 -5.32 -15.42 -13.16
C ASN A 66 -6.12 -16.55 -12.51
N GLY A 67 -7.28 -16.22 -11.93
CA GLY A 67 -8.17 -17.20 -11.28
C GLY A 67 -8.49 -18.40 -12.16
#